data_AF-A0A959KQP2-F1
#
_entry.id   AF-A0A959KQP2-F1
#
_cell.length_a   1.000
_cell.length_b   1.000
_cell.length_c   1.000
_cell.angle_alpha   90.00
_cell.angle_beta   90.00
_cell.angle_gamma   90.00
#
_symmetry.space_group_name_H-M   'P 1'
#
loop_
_entity.id
_entity.type
_entity.pdbx_description
1 polymer ?
#
loop_
_entity_poly.entity_id
_entity_poly.type
_entity_poly.pdbx_seq_one_letter_code
_entity_poly.pdbx_strand_id
1 'polypeptide(L)'
;MRINENGYLGRRDDIDLLVGVNPHSLSQDIASVRSGGYFVYDSSKKLHGEFLREDIHYIGIPMMQLCMDNFEAPRQQQLFKNIVYVGALAALLDIEMEVIQGIIREQFARKEKLIPPNFLALDLGYQYARNHFECPLPIRVERRDKLGDQILIEGNAATALGALYAGATVAPWYPITPSTSVV
;
A
#
# COMPACT_ATOMS: atom_id res chain seq x y z
N MET A 1 0.83 -1.01 -8.33
CA MET A 1 2.20 -0.44 -8.40
C MET A 1 3.12 -1.47 -9.04
N ARG A 2 4.06 -1.05 -9.89
CA ARG A 2 5.09 -1.94 -10.44
C ARG A 2 6.43 -1.51 -9.87
N ILE A 3 7.19 -2.45 -9.32
CA ILE A 3 8.54 -2.22 -8.80
C ILE A 3 9.49 -3.05 -9.66
N ASN A 4 10.49 -2.40 -10.24
CA ASN A 4 11.53 -3.09 -11.01
C ASN A 4 12.77 -2.19 -11.12
N GLU A 5 13.92 -2.82 -11.30
CA GLU A 5 15.20 -2.11 -11.39
C GLU A 5 15.58 -1.67 -12.81
N ASN A 6 14.75 -2.00 -13.80
CA ASN A 6 14.96 -1.75 -15.23
C ASN A 6 14.26 -0.47 -15.71
N GLY A 7 13.60 0.27 -14.81
CA GLY A 7 12.94 1.53 -15.12
C GLY A 7 11.59 1.42 -15.83
N TYR A 8 10.94 0.24 -15.84
CA TYR A 8 9.62 0.10 -16.46
C TYR A 8 8.54 0.81 -15.62
N LEU A 9 7.89 1.82 -16.21
CA LEU A 9 6.87 2.65 -15.53
C LEU A 9 5.43 2.16 -15.75
N GLY A 10 5.19 1.42 -16.84
CA GLY A 10 3.86 0.92 -17.20
C GLY A 10 3.37 -0.21 -16.28
N ARG A 11 2.08 -0.15 -15.92
CA ARG A 11 1.37 -1.23 -15.23
C ARG A 11 1.39 -2.50 -16.10
N ARG A 12 1.52 -3.67 -15.46
CA ARG A 12 1.27 -4.99 -16.07
C ARG A 12 -0.17 -5.40 -15.81
N ASP A 13 -0.72 -6.22 -16.71
CA ASP A 13 -2.07 -6.78 -16.55
C ASP A 13 -2.14 -7.72 -15.34
N ASP A 14 -1.16 -8.62 -15.25
CA ASP A 14 -1.03 -9.59 -14.16
C ASP A 14 -0.49 -8.97 -12.86
N ILE A 15 -1.01 -9.43 -11.73
CA ILE A 15 -0.60 -8.98 -10.39
C ILE A 15 0.08 -10.12 -9.62
N ASP A 16 1.32 -9.86 -9.17
CA ASP A 16 2.11 -10.82 -8.39
C ASP A 16 1.63 -10.93 -6.93
N LEU A 17 1.27 -9.80 -6.31
CA LEU A 17 0.68 -9.71 -4.98
C LEU A 17 -0.40 -8.64 -4.93
N LEU A 18 -1.57 -8.98 -4.39
CA LEU A 18 -2.69 -8.05 -4.19
C LEU A 18 -3.12 -8.02 -2.71
N VAL A 19 -3.46 -6.83 -2.21
CA VAL A 19 -4.10 -6.65 -0.90
C VAL A 19 -5.58 -6.34 -1.08
N GLY A 20 -6.44 -7.32 -0.77
CA GLY A 20 -7.89 -7.23 -0.90
C GLY A 20 -8.54 -6.61 0.33
N VAL A 21 -8.82 -5.30 0.27
CA VAL A 21 -9.48 -4.56 1.37
C VAL A 21 -10.93 -4.17 1.08
N ASN A 22 -11.38 -4.28 -0.18
CA ASN A 22 -12.73 -3.90 -0.60
C ASN A 22 -13.59 -5.14 -0.92
N PRO A 23 -14.66 -5.40 -0.16
CA PRO A 23 -15.56 -6.53 -0.43
C PRO A 23 -16.27 -6.45 -1.79
N HIS A 24 -16.52 -5.25 -2.33
CA HIS A 24 -17.28 -5.08 -3.57
C HIS A 24 -16.49 -5.48 -4.83
N SER A 25 -15.17 -5.34 -4.82
CA SER A 25 -14.29 -5.71 -5.93
C SER A 25 -13.64 -7.08 -5.75
N LEU A 26 -13.94 -7.79 -4.66
CA LEU A 26 -13.19 -8.96 -4.21
C LEU A 26 -13.04 -10.05 -5.28
N SER A 27 -14.12 -10.38 -6.00
CA SER A 27 -14.08 -11.37 -7.08
C SER A 27 -13.17 -10.94 -8.22
N GLN A 28 -13.21 -9.67 -8.63
CA GLN A 28 -12.38 -9.11 -9.69
C GLN A 28 -10.91 -9.02 -9.25
N ASP A 29 -10.68 -8.63 -7.99
CA ASP A 29 -9.35 -8.52 -7.41
C ASP A 29 -8.67 -9.88 -7.36
N ILE A 30 -9.36 -10.92 -6.86
CA ILE A 30 -8.86 -12.30 -6.89
C ILE A 30 -8.64 -12.78 -8.33
N ALA A 31 -9.55 -12.42 -9.24
CA ALA A 31 -9.43 -12.79 -10.65
C ALA A 31 -8.13 -12.25 -11.30
N SER A 32 -7.71 -11.05 -10.89
CA SER A 32 -6.55 -10.34 -11.43
C SER A 32 -5.19 -10.82 -10.90
N VAL A 33 -5.16 -11.65 -9.85
CA VAL A 33 -3.93 -12.25 -9.35
C VAL A 33 -3.48 -13.34 -10.31
N ARG A 34 -2.21 -13.33 -10.69
CA ARG A 34 -1.65 -14.37 -11.57
C ARG A 34 -1.58 -15.72 -10.85
N SER A 35 -1.56 -16.81 -11.61
CA SER A 35 -1.28 -18.14 -11.06
C SER A 35 0.08 -18.17 -10.32
N GLY A 36 0.10 -18.76 -9.13
CA GLY A 36 1.21 -18.73 -8.18
C GLY A 36 1.41 -17.39 -7.46
N GLY A 37 0.53 -16.41 -7.69
CA GLY A 37 0.56 -15.12 -7.01
C GLY A 37 -0.02 -15.16 -5.59
N TYR A 38 -0.01 -14.01 -4.93
CA TYR A 38 -0.39 -13.88 -3.51
C TYR A 38 -1.58 -12.94 -3.33
N PHE A 39 -2.54 -13.36 -2.52
CA PHE A 39 -3.71 -12.55 -2.15
C PHE A 39 -3.74 -12.35 -0.64
N VAL A 40 -3.39 -11.15 -0.20
CA VAL A 40 -3.42 -10.73 1.21
C VAL A 40 -4.80 -10.16 1.51
N TYR A 41 -5.44 -10.61 2.59
CA TYR A 41 -6.78 -10.14 2.96
C TYR A 41 -6.99 -10.09 4.46
N ASP A 42 -8.05 -9.40 4.87
CA ASP A 42 -8.46 -9.33 6.27
C ASP A 42 -9.20 -10.60 6.71
N SER A 43 -8.53 -11.48 7.46
CA SER A 43 -9.08 -12.75 7.94
C SER A 43 -9.93 -12.64 9.21
N SER A 44 -10.19 -11.42 9.71
CA SER A 44 -11.16 -11.21 10.79
C SER A 44 -12.58 -11.64 10.41
N LYS A 45 -12.86 -11.80 9.11
CA LYS A 45 -14.01 -12.53 8.59
C LYS A 45 -13.53 -13.66 7.68
N LYS A 46 -14.20 -14.80 7.73
CA LYS A 46 -13.89 -15.93 6.85
C LYS A 46 -14.19 -15.53 5.41
N LEU A 47 -13.25 -15.82 4.51
CA LEU A 47 -13.47 -15.71 3.08
C LEU A 47 -14.45 -16.82 2.63
N HIS A 48 -15.49 -16.46 1.88
CA HIS A 48 -16.43 -17.44 1.35
C HIS A 48 -15.75 -18.34 0.31
N GLY A 49 -16.11 -19.63 0.29
CA GLY A 49 -15.48 -20.62 -0.57
C GLY A 49 -15.61 -20.32 -2.08
N GLU A 50 -16.65 -19.58 -2.48
CA GLU A 50 -16.85 -19.13 -3.87
C GLU A 50 -15.73 -18.22 -4.40
N PHE A 51 -14.96 -17.59 -3.50
CA PHE A 51 -13.85 -16.73 -3.85
C PHE A 51 -12.51 -17.46 -3.89
N LEU A 52 -12.47 -18.74 -3.53
CA LEU A 52 -11.24 -19.53 -3.50
C LEU A 52 -10.92 -20.08 -4.88
N ARG A 53 -9.70 -19.81 -5.35
CA ARG A 53 -9.06 -20.53 -6.45
C ARG A 53 -7.91 -21.38 -5.91
N GLU A 54 -7.62 -22.49 -6.56
CA GLU A 54 -6.60 -23.43 -6.10
C GLU A 54 -5.17 -23.01 -6.48
N ASP A 55 -5.02 -22.11 -7.44
CA ASP A 55 -3.75 -21.78 -8.07
C ASP A 55 -3.09 -20.50 -7.54
N ILE A 56 -3.57 -19.91 -6.44
CA ILE A 56 -2.91 -18.78 -5.76
C ILE A 56 -2.72 -19.03 -4.27
N HIS A 57 -1.86 -18.23 -3.65
CA HIS A 57 -1.58 -18.30 -2.22
C HIS A 57 -2.37 -17.23 -1.46
N TYR A 58 -3.26 -17.66 -0.57
CA TYR A 58 -4.04 -16.76 0.30
C TYR A 58 -3.30 -16.50 1.62
N ILE A 59 -3.09 -15.22 1.95
CA ILE A 59 -2.47 -14.77 3.19
C ILE A 59 -3.53 -14.00 4.00
N GLY A 60 -4.12 -14.70 4.98
CA GLY A 60 -5.16 -14.14 5.83
C GLY A 60 -4.58 -13.47 7.08
N ILE A 61 -4.65 -12.14 7.15
CA ILE A 61 -4.17 -11.37 8.30
C ILE A 61 -5.39 -10.80 9.02
N PRO A 62 -5.60 -11.02 10.32
CA PRO A 62 -6.80 -10.57 11.02
C PRO A 62 -6.67 -9.10 11.38
N MET A 63 -6.55 -8.23 10.37
CA MET A 63 -6.17 -6.84 10.50
C MET A 63 -7.15 -6.08 11.39
N MET A 64 -8.45 -6.31 11.21
CA MET A 64 -9.45 -5.64 12.05
C MET A 64 -9.39 -6.12 13.50
N GLN A 65 -9.21 -7.42 13.74
CA GLN A 65 -9.11 -7.99 15.08
C GLN A 65 -7.86 -7.46 15.80
N LEU A 66 -6.71 -7.46 15.14
CA LEU A 66 -5.47 -6.87 15.67
C LEU A 66 -5.70 -5.41 16.08
N CYS A 67 -6.44 -4.65 15.28
CA CYS A 67 -6.79 -3.29 15.64
C CYS A 67 -7.76 -3.20 16.82
N MET A 68 -8.80 -4.04 16.88
CA MET A 68 -9.75 -4.08 17.99
C MET A 68 -9.09 -4.42 19.33
N ASP A 69 -8.10 -5.32 19.31
CA ASP A 69 -7.41 -5.79 20.51
C ASP A 69 -6.42 -4.75 21.08
N ASN A 70 -5.97 -3.80 20.26
CA ASN A 70 -4.89 -2.87 20.62
C ASN A 70 -5.30 -1.39 20.64
N PHE A 71 -6.48 -1.05 20.12
CA PHE A 71 -6.97 0.34 20.07
C PHE A 71 -8.41 0.42 20.57
N GLU A 72 -8.68 1.35 21.48
CA GLU A 72 -10.02 1.51 22.08
C GLU A 72 -11.00 2.24 21.15
N ALA A 73 -10.54 3.28 20.43
CA ALA A 73 -11.42 4.13 19.65
C ALA A 73 -11.82 3.47 18.32
N PRO A 74 -13.11 3.27 18.01
CA PRO A 74 -13.55 2.61 16.77
C PRO A 74 -13.01 3.25 15.49
N ARG A 75 -12.89 4.58 15.47
CA ARG A 75 -12.31 5.31 14.34
C ARG A 75 -10.82 4.99 14.15
N GLN A 76 -10.06 4.82 15.24
CA GLN A 76 -8.66 4.43 15.17
C GLN A 76 -8.52 2.99 14.68
N GLN A 77 -9.37 2.08 15.16
CA GLN A 77 -9.37 0.69 14.70
C GLN A 77 -9.54 0.59 13.17
N GLN A 78 -10.46 1.36 12.60
CA GLN A 78 -10.67 1.40 11.14
C GLN A 78 -9.49 2.00 10.38
N LEU A 79 -8.90 3.08 10.88
CA LEU A 79 -7.79 3.77 10.20
C LEU A 79 -6.49 2.95 10.25
N PHE A 80 -6.21 2.31 11.38
CA PHE A 80 -4.97 1.56 11.58
C PHE A 80 -4.93 0.22 10.86
N LYS A 81 -6.09 -0.30 10.42
CA LYS A 81 -6.14 -1.45 9.50
C LYS A 81 -5.20 -1.28 8.31
N ASN A 82 -5.12 -0.07 7.77
CA ASN A 82 -4.24 0.22 6.63
C ASN A 82 -2.75 0.13 6.98
N ILE A 83 -2.40 0.52 8.20
CA ILE A 83 -1.02 0.49 8.67
C ILE A 83 -0.60 -0.94 9.05
N VAL A 84 -1.53 -1.73 9.61
CA VAL A 84 -1.32 -3.15 9.89
C VAL A 84 -0.94 -3.91 8.64
N TYR A 85 -1.68 -3.78 7.53
CA TYR A 85 -1.28 -4.52 6.32
C TYR A 85 0.03 -3.98 5.71
N VAL A 86 0.35 -2.68 5.86
CA VAL A 86 1.66 -2.16 5.43
C VAL A 86 2.79 -2.82 6.23
N GLY A 87 2.60 -2.99 7.54
CA GLY A 87 3.56 -3.70 8.40
C GLY A 87 3.71 -5.16 8.00
N ALA A 88 2.60 -5.83 7.69
CA ALA A 88 2.65 -7.20 7.20
C ALA A 88 3.36 -7.31 5.84
N LEU A 89 3.08 -6.40 4.90
CA LEU A 89 3.78 -6.34 3.62
C LEU A 89 5.28 -6.10 3.81
N ALA A 90 5.68 -5.34 4.84
CA ALA A 90 7.09 -5.14 5.13
C ALA A 90 7.79 -6.46 5.50
N ALA A 91 7.15 -7.31 6.30
CA ALA A 91 7.67 -8.65 6.58
C ALA A 91 7.65 -9.58 5.36
N LEU A 92 6.54 -9.56 4.60
CA LEU A 92 6.31 -10.47 3.47
C LEU A 92 7.22 -10.15 2.28
N LEU A 93 7.46 -8.87 2.00
CA LEU A 93 8.23 -8.40 0.84
C LEU A 93 9.66 -7.99 1.18
N ASP A 94 10.11 -8.20 2.42
CA ASP A 94 11.43 -7.79 2.92
C ASP A 94 11.69 -6.27 2.82
N ILE A 95 10.69 -5.47 3.16
CA ILE A 95 10.81 -4.00 3.21
C ILE A 95 11.39 -3.61 4.57
N GLU A 96 12.48 -2.83 4.55
CA GLU A 96 13.10 -2.28 5.74
C GLU A 96 12.11 -1.42 6.54
N MET A 97 11.88 -1.81 7.80
CA MET A 97 10.94 -1.14 8.70
C MET A 97 11.34 0.31 8.96
N GLU A 98 12.63 0.59 9.00
CA GLU A 98 13.19 1.92 9.22
C GLU A 98 12.77 2.91 8.12
N VAL A 99 12.65 2.44 6.86
CA VAL A 99 12.20 3.25 5.72
C VAL A 99 10.73 3.66 5.91
N ILE A 100 9.88 2.69 6.26
CA ILE A 100 8.45 2.95 6.48
C ILE A 100 8.24 3.85 7.71
N GLN A 101 8.99 3.60 8.78
CA GLN A 101 8.95 4.46 9.97
C GLN A 101 9.41 5.88 9.65
N GLY A 102 10.41 6.06 8.80
CA GLY A 102 10.83 7.38 8.28
C GLY A 102 9.68 8.11 7.62
N ILE A 103 9.00 7.46 6.66
CA ILE A 103 7.83 8.01 5.95
C ILE A 103 6.70 8.40 6.93
N ILE A 104 6.42 7.56 7.93
CA ILE A 104 5.40 7.87 8.95
C ILE A 104 5.79 9.11 9.76
N ARG A 105 7.08 9.26 10.15
CA ARG A 105 7.56 10.46 10.87
C ARG A 105 7.38 11.71 10.01
N GLU A 106 7.77 11.65 8.74
CA GLU A 106 7.64 12.78 7.80
C GLU A 106 6.17 13.17 7.59
N GLN A 107 5.31 12.19 7.30
CA GLN A 107 3.88 12.41 7.05
C GLN A 107 3.16 13.03 8.25
N PHE A 108 3.55 12.66 9.47
CA PHE A 108 2.92 13.11 10.71
C PHE A 108 3.79 14.08 11.52
N ALA A 109 4.80 14.71 10.92
CA ALA A 109 5.70 15.63 11.62
C ALA A 109 4.96 16.78 12.33
N ARG A 110 3.85 17.27 11.76
CA ARG A 110 3.01 18.32 12.37
C ARG A 110 1.98 17.78 13.37
N LYS A 111 1.88 16.46 13.53
CA LYS A 111 0.89 15.75 14.37
C LYS A 111 1.58 14.60 15.11
N GLU A 112 2.65 14.88 15.83
CA GLU A 112 3.51 13.87 16.46
C GLU A 112 2.78 12.85 17.34
N LYS A 113 1.68 13.25 17.98
CA LYS A 113 0.81 12.34 18.77
C LYS A 113 0.26 11.15 17.95
N LEU A 114 0.22 11.28 16.62
CA LEU A 114 -0.19 10.20 15.73
C LEU A 114 0.95 9.22 15.41
N ILE A 115 2.22 9.57 15.63
CA ILE A 115 3.36 8.71 15.26
C ILE A 115 3.37 7.41 16.09
N PRO A 116 3.34 7.43 17.44
CA PRO A 116 3.39 6.21 18.24
C PRO A 116 2.30 5.17 17.91
N PRO A 117 1.00 5.53 17.78
CA PRO A 117 -0.01 4.53 17.46
C PRO A 117 0.10 4.00 16.02
N ASN A 118 0.62 4.79 15.06
CA ASN A 118 0.94 4.27 13.72
C ASN A 118 2.10 3.26 13.78
N PHE A 119 3.14 3.51 14.58
CA PHE A 119 4.23 2.55 14.78
C PHE A 119 3.76 1.25 15.42
N LEU A 120 2.90 1.33 16.43
CA LEU A 120 2.29 0.15 17.03
C LEU A 120 1.50 -0.65 15.99
N ALA A 121 0.63 0.01 15.22
CA ALA A 121 -0.13 -0.66 14.15
C ALA A 121 0.78 -1.33 13.12
N LEU A 122 1.89 -0.68 12.75
CA LEU A 122 2.87 -1.21 11.81
C LEU A 122 3.55 -2.47 12.38
N ASP A 123 3.98 -2.42 13.64
CA ASP A 123 4.62 -3.56 14.31
C ASP A 123 3.66 -4.75 14.46
N LEU A 124 2.40 -4.50 14.84
CA LEU A 124 1.38 -5.56 14.94
C LEU A 124 1.26 -6.38 13.64
N GLY A 125 1.22 -5.68 12.50
CA GLY A 125 1.20 -6.33 11.19
C GLY A 125 2.46 -7.10 10.86
N TYR A 126 3.62 -6.48 11.12
CA TYR A 126 4.94 -7.07 10.85
C TYR A 126 5.16 -8.35 11.67
N GLN A 127 4.91 -8.30 12.99
CA GLN A 127 5.05 -9.44 13.89
C GLN A 127 4.05 -10.55 13.56
N TYR A 128 2.78 -10.19 13.28
CA TYR A 128 1.79 -11.19 12.90
C TYR A 128 2.25 -11.96 11.67
N ALA A 129 2.72 -11.27 10.63
CA ALA A 129 3.20 -11.91 9.42
C ALA A 129 4.40 -12.83 9.67
N ARG A 130 5.42 -12.34 10.38
CA ARG A 130 6.63 -13.12 10.77
C ARG A 130 6.32 -14.38 11.55
N ASN A 131 5.30 -14.33 12.43
CA ASN A 131 4.98 -15.44 13.32
C ASN A 131 4.09 -16.51 12.67
N HIS A 132 3.35 -16.18 11.60
CA HIS A 132 2.34 -17.07 11.01
C HIS A 132 2.64 -17.50 9.57
N PHE A 133 3.57 -16.83 8.88
CA PHE A 133 3.90 -17.12 7.48
C PHE A 133 5.41 -17.19 7.28
N GLU A 134 5.82 -17.88 6.22
CA GLU A 134 7.20 -17.83 5.75
C GLU A 134 7.50 -16.42 5.24
N CYS A 135 8.39 -15.73 5.93
CA CYS A 135 8.79 -14.37 5.61
C CYS A 135 10.33 -14.30 5.44
N PRO A 136 10.83 -13.73 4.33
CA PRO A 136 10.06 -13.13 3.24
C PRO A 136 9.49 -14.16 2.26
N LEU A 137 8.51 -13.75 1.46
CA LEU A 137 8.01 -14.52 0.34
C LEU A 137 9.08 -14.65 -0.75
N PRO A 138 8.96 -15.64 -1.67
CA PRO A 138 9.79 -15.73 -2.87
C PRO A 138 9.79 -14.46 -3.73
N ILE A 139 8.65 -13.74 -3.75
CA ILE A 139 8.58 -12.39 -4.30
C ILE A 139 8.94 -11.39 -3.21
N ARG A 140 10.00 -10.61 -3.43
CA ARG A 140 10.45 -9.59 -2.48
C ARG A 140 10.97 -8.37 -3.21
N VAL A 141 11.06 -7.26 -2.48
CA VAL A 141 11.76 -6.07 -2.95
C VAL A 141 13.15 -6.06 -2.35
N GLU A 142 14.06 -5.35 -3.01
CA GLU A 142 15.42 -5.17 -2.51
C GLU A 142 15.82 -3.72 -2.73
N ARG A 143 16.58 -3.16 -1.80
CA ARG A 143 17.10 -1.81 -1.91
C ARG A 143 17.99 -1.69 -3.15
N ARG A 144 17.79 -0.63 -3.92
CA ARG A 144 18.61 -0.27 -5.09
C ARG A 144 18.84 1.23 -5.11
N ASP A 145 20.07 1.62 -5.43
CA ASP A 145 20.46 3.01 -5.64
C ASP A 145 20.50 3.32 -7.14
N LYS A 146 19.32 3.46 -7.74
CA LYS A 146 19.14 3.65 -9.19
C LYS A 146 18.37 4.93 -9.56
N LEU A 147 17.88 5.67 -8.57
CA LEU A 147 17.04 6.85 -8.80
C LEU A 147 17.87 8.10 -9.11
N GLY A 148 19.08 8.23 -8.57
CA GLY A 148 19.90 9.45 -8.75
C GLY A 148 19.11 10.71 -8.35
N ASP A 149 19.06 11.69 -9.25
CA ASP A 149 18.34 12.97 -9.04
C ASP A 149 16.86 12.93 -9.50
N GLN A 150 16.30 11.74 -9.73
CA GLN A 150 14.90 11.61 -10.14
C GLN A 150 13.93 11.93 -9.00
N ILE A 151 12.81 12.57 -9.34
CA ILE A 151 11.70 12.83 -8.42
C ILE A 151 10.49 11.97 -8.79
N LEU A 152 9.73 11.51 -7.79
CA LEU A 152 8.42 10.90 -8.01
C LEU A 152 7.37 11.99 -8.12
N ILE A 153 6.68 12.07 -9.26
CA ILE A 153 5.67 13.09 -9.53
C ILE A 153 4.49 12.50 -10.31
N GLU A 154 3.28 13.00 -10.05
CA GLU A 154 2.07 12.64 -10.80
C GLU A 154 1.85 13.61 -11.99
N GLY A 155 1.04 13.20 -12.97
CA GLY A 155 0.94 13.88 -14.26
C GLY A 155 0.43 15.32 -14.18
N ASN A 156 -0.54 15.60 -13.30
CA ASN A 156 -1.10 16.95 -13.18
C ASN A 156 -0.12 17.90 -12.52
N ALA A 157 0.53 17.50 -11.42
CA ALA A 157 1.63 18.24 -10.81
C ALA A 157 2.78 18.50 -11.80
N ALA A 158 3.17 17.51 -12.61
CA ALA A 158 4.21 17.69 -13.63
C ALA A 158 3.79 18.70 -14.71
N THR A 159 2.52 18.67 -15.11
CA THR A 159 1.94 19.63 -16.08
C THR A 159 1.93 21.05 -15.50
N ALA A 160 1.46 21.21 -14.28
CA ALA A 160 1.44 22.49 -13.58
C ALA A 160 2.86 23.07 -13.43
N LEU A 161 3.81 22.23 -13.02
CA LEU A 161 5.22 22.62 -12.91
C LEU A 161 5.77 23.08 -14.26
N GLY A 162 5.53 22.32 -15.33
CA GLY A 162 5.95 22.70 -16.69
C GLY A 162 5.38 24.05 -17.12
N ALA A 163 4.09 24.31 -16.85
CA ALA A 163 3.45 25.59 -17.17
C ALA A 163 4.08 26.77 -16.40
N LEU A 164 4.35 26.59 -15.10
CA LEU A 164 5.01 27.61 -14.28
C LEU A 164 6.42 27.93 -14.78
N TYR A 165 7.21 26.90 -15.09
CA TYR A 165 8.56 27.08 -15.64
C TYR A 165 8.57 27.70 -17.05
N ALA A 166 7.51 27.51 -17.82
CA ALA A 166 7.31 28.16 -19.11
C ALA A 166 6.82 29.63 -19.01
N GLY A 167 6.56 30.13 -17.81
CA GLY A 167 6.15 31.52 -17.57
C GLY A 167 4.64 31.76 -17.66
N ALA A 168 3.80 30.73 -17.47
CA ALA A 168 2.36 30.91 -17.38
C ALA A 168 2.01 31.77 -16.15
N THR A 169 1.26 32.86 -16.37
CA THR A 169 0.84 33.81 -15.31
C THR A 169 -0.66 33.81 -15.04
N VAL A 170 -1.47 33.25 -15.96
CA VAL A 170 -2.93 33.19 -15.86
C VAL A 170 -3.41 31.83 -16.33
N ALA A 171 -4.28 31.17 -15.57
CA ALA A 171 -4.89 29.88 -15.89
C ALA A 171 -6.41 29.94 -15.69
N PRO A 172 -7.21 30.32 -16.71
CA PRO A 172 -8.66 30.24 -16.61
C PRO A 172 -9.10 28.77 -16.66
N TRP A 173 -9.96 28.35 -15.73
CA TRP A 173 -10.32 26.95 -15.58
C TRP A 173 -11.73 26.76 -15.01
N TYR A 174 -12.31 25.58 -15.29
CA TYR A 174 -13.58 25.11 -14.74
C TYR A 174 -13.41 23.69 -14.17
N PRO A 175 -13.93 23.40 -12.95
CA PRO A 175 -13.82 22.08 -12.33
C PRO A 175 -14.32 20.90 -13.17
N ILE A 176 -13.39 20.03 -13.58
CA ILE A 176 -13.69 18.77 -14.27
C ILE A 176 -12.60 17.71 -14.04
N THR A 177 -13.00 16.52 -13.58
CA THR A 177 -12.11 15.35 -13.44
C THR A 177 -11.63 14.87 -14.82
N PRO A 178 -10.34 14.55 -15.02
CA PRO A 178 -9.25 14.52 -14.04
C PRO A 178 -8.40 15.81 -13.97
N SER A 179 -8.80 16.90 -14.64
CA SER A 179 -7.98 18.12 -14.77
C SER A 179 -7.92 19.00 -13.51
N THR A 180 -8.79 18.74 -12.53
CA THR A 180 -8.91 19.61 -11.36
C THR A 180 -7.64 19.79 -10.55
N SER A 181 -6.77 18.78 -10.46
CA SER A 181 -5.51 18.92 -9.72
C SER A 181 -4.36 19.53 -10.52
N VAL A 182 -4.60 19.97 -11.77
CA VAL A 182 -3.62 20.75 -12.54
C VAL A 182 -3.58 22.21 -12.05
N VAL A 183 -4.72 22.74 -11.59
CA VAL A 183 -4.92 24.15 -11.23
C VAL A 183 -5.14 24.31 -9.73
#